data_AF-A0A2E9C573-F1
#
_entry.id   AF-A0A2E9C573-F1
#
_cell.length_a   1.000
_cell.length_b   1.000
_cell.length_c   1.000
_cell.angle_alpha   90.00
_cell.angle_beta   90.00
_cell.angle_gamma   90.00
#
_symmetry.space_group_name_H-M   'P 1'
#
loop_
_entity.id
_entity.type
_entity.pdbx_description
1 polymer ?
#
loop_
_entity_poly.entity_id
_entity_poly.type
_entity_poly.pdbx_seq_one_letter_code
_entity_poly.pdbx_strand_id
1 'polypeptide(L)'
;MNFNSGSTPQTRTYTGTSLWSLLSDAGIQTDATRKNDVLSRYLLATGADGYKVVFTLGELNPDFGNKPAIVAYAETTGGSSGPLAAADGPFRVTAPGDIKGGRYVSQLVRLRVQPSAATAAGTGGGVSASFAVSGAVTTPLSFDLKALQAMVPVTQTVGANVYTGVSLWTLLNSLGLRLPAGKNPSLSMYAVATGSDGYRAAVSLGEIDPGFGNKGALIAYDMNGAGLGANGVARLVVPGEVKQGRSVSNLVAIEVFAADTP
;
A
#
# COMPACT_ATOMS: atom_id res chain seq x y z
N MET A 1 17.78 8.32 -7.64
CA MET A 1 16.81 7.23 -7.42
C MET A 1 17.47 5.94 -7.91
N ASN A 2 17.50 4.91 -7.07
CA ASN A 2 18.20 3.66 -7.38
C ASN A 2 17.16 2.55 -7.45
N PHE A 3 17.17 1.74 -8.51
CA PHE A 3 16.25 0.61 -8.71
C PHE A 3 16.81 -0.34 -9.77
N ASN A 4 16.29 -1.57 -9.84
CA ASN A 4 16.65 -2.53 -10.89
C ASN A 4 15.68 -2.46 -12.08
N SER A 5 16.22 -2.46 -13.29
CA SER A 5 15.49 -2.73 -14.54
C SER A 5 15.84 -4.14 -15.00
N GLY A 6 14.92 -5.10 -14.81
CA GLY A 6 15.26 -6.51 -14.88
C GLY A 6 16.25 -6.89 -13.76
N SER A 7 17.43 -7.37 -14.13
CA SER A 7 18.56 -7.63 -13.24
C SER A 7 19.61 -6.49 -13.22
N THR A 8 19.45 -5.45 -14.05
CA THR A 8 20.44 -4.38 -14.21
C THR A 8 20.14 -3.22 -13.26
N PRO A 9 21.06 -2.84 -12.35
CA PRO A 9 20.90 -1.64 -11.53
C PRO A 9 20.81 -0.37 -12.38
N GLN A 10 20.00 0.59 -11.94
CA GLN A 10 19.82 1.90 -12.54
C GLN A 10 19.92 2.97 -11.46
N THR A 11 20.65 4.04 -11.77
CA THR A 11 20.68 5.28 -10.97
C THR A 11 20.18 6.41 -11.85
N ARG A 12 19.03 6.99 -11.50
CA ARG A 12 18.31 8.01 -12.29
C ARG A 12 17.96 9.21 -11.42
N THR A 13 18.02 10.42 -11.98
CA THR A 13 17.65 11.66 -11.28
C THR A 13 16.54 12.35 -12.05
N TYR A 14 15.34 12.39 -11.48
CA TYR A 14 14.15 12.95 -12.12
C TYR A 14 13.76 14.28 -11.48
N THR A 15 13.30 15.21 -12.33
CA THR A 15 12.73 16.51 -11.94
C THR A 15 11.22 16.46 -12.19
N GLY A 16 10.43 16.91 -11.21
CA GLY A 16 8.97 16.77 -11.26
C GLY A 16 8.26 17.31 -10.03
N THR A 17 6.94 17.15 -10.01
CA THR A 17 6.06 17.61 -8.92
C THR A 17 5.71 16.45 -7.99
N SER A 18 5.74 16.66 -6.67
CA SER A 18 5.26 15.68 -5.67
C SER A 18 3.83 15.23 -5.98
N LEU A 19 3.60 13.91 -5.99
CA LEU A 19 2.25 13.38 -6.16
C LEU A 19 1.33 13.83 -5.03
N TRP A 20 1.81 13.89 -3.78
CA TRP A 20 0.99 14.35 -2.67
C TRP A 20 0.57 15.81 -2.84
N SER A 21 1.51 16.70 -3.17
CA SER A 21 1.22 18.12 -3.38
C SER A 21 0.28 18.32 -4.57
N LEU A 22 0.57 17.69 -5.72
CA LEU A 22 -0.28 17.75 -6.92
C LEU A 22 -1.73 17.32 -6.64
N LEU A 23 -1.92 16.24 -5.88
CA LEU A 23 -3.26 15.78 -5.51
C LEU A 23 -3.94 16.69 -4.48
N SER A 24 -3.17 17.26 -3.54
CA SER A 24 -3.67 18.20 -2.53
C SER A 24 -4.17 19.49 -3.18
N ASP A 25 -3.38 20.05 -4.10
CA ASP A 25 -3.73 21.25 -4.89
C ASP A 25 -4.95 21.01 -5.79
N ALA A 26 -5.12 19.78 -6.30
CA ALA A 26 -6.29 19.35 -7.06
C ALA A 26 -7.54 19.08 -6.18
N GLY A 27 -7.43 19.21 -4.85
CA GLY A 27 -8.55 19.04 -3.91
C GLY A 27 -8.96 17.59 -3.70
N ILE A 28 -8.17 16.82 -2.93
CA ILE A 28 -8.50 15.45 -2.51
C ILE A 28 -9.86 15.42 -1.81
N GLN A 29 -10.86 14.84 -2.47
CA GLN A 29 -12.18 14.65 -1.89
C GLN A 29 -12.13 13.54 -0.83
N THR A 30 -12.67 13.83 0.36
CA THR A 30 -12.78 12.90 1.50
C THR A 30 -14.21 12.91 2.05
N ASP A 31 -14.59 11.84 2.74
CA ASP A 31 -15.84 11.76 3.48
C ASP A 31 -15.61 12.25 4.92
N ALA A 32 -16.17 13.42 5.25
CA ALA A 32 -16.00 14.04 6.56
C ALA A 32 -16.63 13.24 7.72
N THR A 33 -17.53 12.30 7.44
CA THR A 33 -18.12 11.42 8.46
C THR A 33 -17.18 10.27 8.85
N ARG A 34 -16.13 10.01 8.07
CA ARG A 34 -15.15 8.95 8.30
C ARG A 34 -13.82 9.52 8.80
N LYS A 35 -13.46 9.14 10.03
CA LYS A 35 -12.16 9.49 10.64
C LYS A 35 -11.01 9.02 9.75
N ASN A 36 -10.14 9.95 9.38
CA ASN A 36 -8.99 9.73 8.50
C ASN A 36 -9.35 9.06 7.15
N ASP A 37 -10.52 9.34 6.58
CA ASP A 37 -11.03 8.70 5.34
C ASP A 37 -10.00 8.60 4.20
N VAL A 38 -9.13 9.62 4.08
CA VAL A 38 -7.99 9.65 3.14
C VAL A 38 -7.13 8.39 3.18
N LEU A 39 -6.95 7.75 4.34
CA LEU A 39 -6.14 6.53 4.49
C LEU A 39 -6.80 5.29 3.85
N SER A 40 -8.11 5.31 3.60
CA SER A 40 -8.83 4.28 2.86
C SER A 40 -8.88 4.52 1.34
N ARG A 41 -8.33 5.64 0.87
CA ARG A 41 -8.34 6.04 -0.56
C ARG A 41 -7.03 5.69 -1.25
N TYR A 42 -7.10 5.60 -2.57
CA TYR A 42 -5.94 5.32 -3.42
C TYR A 42 -5.87 6.22 -4.65
N LEU A 43 -4.65 6.37 -5.14
CA LEU A 43 -4.31 6.90 -6.45
C LEU A 43 -4.08 5.72 -7.41
N LEU A 44 -4.75 5.75 -8.56
CA LEU A 44 -4.45 4.90 -9.72
C LEU A 44 -3.74 5.74 -10.78
N ALA A 45 -2.48 5.41 -11.05
CA ALA A 45 -1.73 5.93 -12.20
C ALA A 45 -1.93 5.01 -13.41
N THR A 46 -2.12 5.59 -14.60
CA THR A 46 -2.31 4.84 -15.87
C THR A 46 -1.39 5.38 -16.97
N GLY A 47 -0.59 4.51 -17.56
CA GLY A 47 0.24 4.78 -18.75
C GLY A 47 -0.56 4.64 -20.05
N ALA A 48 -0.04 5.20 -21.15
CA ALA A 48 -0.67 5.14 -22.47
C ALA A 48 -0.84 3.72 -23.03
N ASP A 49 0.00 2.79 -22.59
CA ASP A 49 -0.06 1.34 -22.87
C ASP A 49 -1.13 0.59 -22.03
N GLY A 50 -1.86 1.31 -21.18
CA GLY A 50 -2.82 0.74 -20.24
C GLY A 50 -2.20 0.17 -18.96
N TYR A 51 -0.88 0.31 -18.76
CA TYR A 51 -0.22 -0.11 -17.52
C TYR A 51 -0.73 0.67 -16.31
N LYS A 52 -1.00 -0.04 -15.21
CA LYS A 52 -1.66 0.51 -14.01
C LYS A 52 -0.87 0.25 -12.75
N VAL A 53 -0.70 1.28 -11.93
CA VAL A 53 -0.04 1.17 -10.61
C VAL A 53 -0.87 1.92 -9.56
N VAL A 54 -1.04 1.29 -8.41
CA VAL A 54 -1.68 1.87 -7.23
C VAL A 54 -0.64 2.42 -6.25
N PHE A 55 -0.95 3.58 -5.70
CA PHE A 55 -0.36 4.14 -4.49
C PHE A 55 -1.53 4.44 -3.55
N THR A 56 -1.48 4.04 -2.28
CA THR A 56 -2.54 4.49 -1.35
C THR A 56 -2.27 5.92 -0.93
N LEU A 57 -3.30 6.73 -0.63
CA LEU A 57 -3.04 8.11 -0.25
C LEU A 57 -2.28 8.19 1.09
N GLY A 58 -2.46 7.20 1.97
CA GLY A 58 -1.65 7.06 3.18
C GLY A 58 -0.17 6.71 2.95
N GLU A 59 0.18 6.07 1.82
CA GLU A 59 1.57 5.86 1.40
C GLU A 59 2.24 7.17 0.96
N LEU A 60 1.48 8.05 0.29
CA LEU A 60 1.96 9.33 -0.23
C LEU A 60 1.94 10.47 0.80
N ASN A 61 1.02 10.43 1.76
CA ASN A 61 0.77 11.53 2.69
C ASN A 61 1.96 11.76 3.64
N PRO A 62 2.47 13.01 3.78
CA PRO A 62 3.61 13.35 4.62
C PRO A 62 3.40 13.09 6.11
N ASP A 63 2.16 13.04 6.58
CA ASP A 63 1.82 12.65 7.95
C ASP A 63 1.96 11.15 8.21
N PHE A 64 2.08 10.32 7.17
CA PHE A 64 2.02 8.85 7.27
C PHE A 64 3.21 8.21 6.54
N GLY A 65 3.02 7.65 5.35
CA GLY A 65 4.09 6.95 4.61
C GLY A 65 5.14 7.88 3.99
N ASN A 66 4.78 9.15 3.74
CA ASN A 66 5.66 10.20 3.21
C ASN A 66 6.54 9.76 2.02
N LYS A 67 6.04 8.85 1.17
CA LYS A 67 6.82 8.31 0.05
C LYS A 67 7.02 9.41 -1.00
N PRO A 68 8.27 9.77 -1.37
CA PRO A 68 8.57 10.94 -2.21
C PRO A 68 8.34 10.65 -3.71
N ALA A 69 7.20 10.05 -4.06
CA ALA A 69 6.81 9.76 -5.42
C ALA A 69 6.41 11.05 -6.14
N ILE A 70 6.88 11.22 -7.38
CA ILE A 70 6.65 12.43 -8.19
C ILE A 70 6.02 12.09 -9.55
N VAL A 71 5.34 13.07 -10.14
CA VAL A 71 5.16 13.15 -11.60
C VAL A 71 6.39 13.85 -12.17
N ALA A 72 7.31 13.06 -12.71
CA ALA A 72 8.47 13.55 -13.45
C ALA A 72 8.06 14.08 -14.83
N TYR A 73 8.70 15.17 -15.25
CA TYR A 73 8.65 15.72 -16.62
C TYR A 73 10.04 15.89 -17.24
N ALA A 74 11.10 15.74 -16.44
CA ALA A 74 12.49 15.83 -16.88
C ALA A 74 13.38 14.79 -16.18
N GLU A 75 14.48 14.42 -16.82
CA GLU A 75 15.57 13.60 -16.26
C GLU A 75 16.91 14.35 -16.38
N THR A 76 17.73 14.26 -15.35
CA THR A 76 19.09 14.81 -15.34
C THR A 76 20.09 13.74 -15.76
N THR A 77 20.67 13.91 -16.95
CA THR A 77 21.70 13.04 -17.54
C THR A 77 22.95 13.85 -17.84
N GLY A 78 24.14 13.34 -17.49
CA GLY A 78 25.40 14.03 -17.74
C GLY A 78 25.53 15.40 -17.05
N GLY A 79 24.80 15.63 -15.96
CA GLY A 79 24.76 16.92 -15.24
C GLY A 79 23.72 17.92 -15.74
N SER A 80 23.08 17.68 -16.90
CA SER A 80 22.06 18.56 -17.47
C SER A 80 20.66 17.95 -17.33
N SER A 81 19.67 18.77 -16.94
CA SER A 81 18.27 18.35 -16.89
C SER A 81 17.57 18.68 -18.20
N GLY A 82 16.87 17.69 -18.78
CA GLY A 82 16.11 17.84 -20.01
C GLY A 82 14.83 17.00 -20.00
N PRO A 83 13.97 17.11 -21.03
CA PRO A 83 12.74 16.33 -21.14
C PRO A 83 13.00 14.82 -20.99
N LEU A 84 12.00 14.09 -20.47
CA LEU A 84 12.04 12.63 -20.46
C LEU A 84 12.23 12.08 -21.89
N ALA A 85 12.93 10.95 -22.00
CA ALA A 85 13.06 10.23 -23.27
C ALA A 85 11.68 9.86 -23.85
N ALA A 86 11.57 9.73 -25.17
CA ALA A 86 10.29 9.50 -25.86
C ALA A 86 9.55 8.21 -25.47
N ALA A 87 10.23 7.25 -24.83
CA ALA A 87 9.64 6.03 -24.28
C ALA A 87 9.12 6.19 -22.83
N ASP A 88 9.44 7.31 -22.18
CA ASP A 88 9.06 7.64 -20.80
C ASP A 88 8.12 8.87 -20.68
N GLY A 89 8.22 9.84 -21.60
CA GLY A 89 7.56 11.16 -21.54
C GLY A 89 6.29 11.36 -22.39
N PRO A 90 5.53 12.45 -22.16
CA PRO A 90 5.99 13.69 -21.49
C PRO A 90 5.96 13.62 -19.97
N PHE A 91 5.21 12.69 -19.37
CA PHE A 91 5.10 12.54 -17.92
C PHE A 91 5.34 11.10 -17.47
N ARG A 92 5.96 10.94 -16.30
CA ARG A 92 6.22 9.63 -15.68
C ARG A 92 5.96 9.68 -14.18
N VAL A 93 5.22 8.71 -13.62
CA VAL A 93 5.22 8.51 -12.15
C VAL A 93 6.51 7.79 -11.74
N THR A 94 7.11 8.19 -10.63
CA THR A 94 8.24 7.49 -10.00
C THR A 94 7.86 6.87 -8.66
N ALA A 95 8.60 5.84 -8.24
CA ALA A 95 8.48 5.23 -6.91
C ALA A 95 9.86 5.09 -6.26
N PRO A 96 10.39 6.14 -5.59
CA PRO A 96 11.67 6.05 -4.91
C PRO A 96 11.64 5.04 -3.75
N GLY A 97 12.75 4.35 -3.55
CA GLY A 97 12.91 3.28 -2.54
C GLY A 97 12.50 1.88 -3.03
N ASP A 98 11.86 1.76 -4.20
CA ASP A 98 11.50 0.46 -4.76
C ASP A 98 12.72 -0.29 -5.32
N ILE A 99 12.78 -1.61 -5.06
CA ILE A 99 13.86 -2.50 -5.50
C ILE A 99 13.89 -2.65 -7.03
N LYS A 100 12.72 -2.67 -7.69
CA LYS A 100 12.57 -2.71 -9.15
C LYS A 100 11.74 -1.54 -9.63
N GLY A 101 12.02 -1.03 -10.82
CA GLY A 101 11.31 0.09 -11.43
C GLY A 101 9.85 -0.17 -11.84
N GLY A 102 9.20 -1.23 -11.35
CA GLY A 102 7.86 -1.64 -11.79
C GLY A 102 6.76 -0.64 -11.42
N ARG A 103 6.87 0.09 -10.31
CA ARG A 103 5.88 1.11 -9.92
C ARG A 103 6.09 2.46 -10.62
N TYR A 104 7.05 2.56 -11.53
CA TYR A 104 7.27 3.74 -12.35
C TYR A 104 6.38 3.64 -13.60
N VAL A 105 5.43 4.56 -13.76
CA VAL A 105 4.48 4.56 -14.88
C VAL A 105 4.95 5.56 -15.94
N SER A 106 5.61 5.03 -16.97
CA SER A 106 6.00 5.75 -18.20
C SER A 106 4.79 6.11 -19.06
N GLN A 107 4.93 7.10 -19.95
CA GLN A 107 3.83 7.59 -20.80
C GLN A 107 2.55 7.90 -19.99
N LEU A 108 2.66 8.55 -18.84
CA LEU A 108 1.55 8.79 -17.93
C LEU A 108 0.46 9.65 -18.61
N VAL A 109 -0.73 9.07 -18.78
CA VAL A 109 -1.90 9.75 -19.37
C VAL A 109 -2.99 10.08 -18.35
N ARG A 110 -2.98 9.44 -17.17
CA ARG A 110 -4.05 9.62 -16.20
C ARG A 110 -3.63 9.33 -14.76
N LEU A 111 -4.10 10.19 -13.86
CA LEU A 111 -4.14 9.99 -12.42
C LEU A 111 -5.61 10.01 -11.97
N ARG A 112 -6.06 9.01 -11.20
CA ARG A 112 -7.40 8.97 -10.59
C ARG A 112 -7.28 8.76 -9.09
N VAL A 113 -7.89 9.64 -8.30
CA VAL A 113 -8.10 9.38 -6.87
C VAL A 113 -9.46 8.75 -6.67
N GLN A 114 -9.52 7.63 -5.97
CA GLN A 114 -10.74 6.85 -5.76
C GLN A 114 -10.88 6.40 -4.28
N PRO A 115 -12.11 6.28 -3.75
CA PRO A 115 -12.34 5.51 -2.54
C PRO A 115 -12.04 4.04 -2.78
N SER A 116 -11.61 3.31 -1.75
CA SER A 116 -11.59 1.84 -1.80
C SER A 116 -13.00 1.25 -1.99
N ALA A 117 -13.09 0.10 -2.64
CA ALA A 117 -14.33 -0.68 -2.74
C ALA A 117 -14.67 -1.49 -1.46
N ALA A 118 -14.01 -1.22 -0.33
CA ALA A 118 -14.18 -1.93 0.93
C ALA A 118 -15.62 -1.83 1.47
N THR A 119 -16.20 -2.98 1.82
CA THR A 119 -17.58 -3.12 2.28
C THR A 119 -17.68 -3.53 3.75
N ALA A 120 -16.62 -4.10 4.35
CA ALA A 120 -16.63 -4.57 5.72
C ALA A 120 -16.97 -3.44 6.71
N ALA A 121 -18.06 -3.60 7.46
CA ALA A 121 -18.47 -2.66 8.49
C ALA A 121 -17.70 -2.91 9.80
N GLY A 122 -17.63 -1.89 10.66
CA GLY A 122 -17.25 -2.09 12.05
C GLY A 122 -18.32 -2.91 12.79
N THR A 123 -17.89 -3.69 13.78
CA THR A 123 -18.75 -4.52 14.65
C THR A 123 -19.24 -3.76 15.90
N GLY A 124 -19.20 -2.42 15.89
CA GLY A 124 -19.55 -1.57 17.03
C GLY A 124 -18.39 -1.27 17.99
N GLY A 125 -17.15 -1.54 17.59
CA GLY A 125 -15.96 -1.41 18.42
C GLY A 125 -15.65 -2.67 19.23
N GLY A 126 -14.83 -2.51 20.26
CA GLY A 126 -14.43 -3.59 21.17
C GLY A 126 -13.27 -4.47 20.67
N VAL A 127 -12.86 -5.42 21.51
CA VAL A 127 -11.73 -6.32 21.26
C VAL A 127 -12.13 -7.39 20.24
N SER A 128 -11.48 -7.40 19.07
CA SER A 128 -11.75 -8.44 18.06
C SER A 128 -11.14 -9.79 18.44
N ALA A 129 -11.93 -10.87 18.30
CA ALA A 129 -11.51 -12.25 18.57
C ALA A 129 -11.01 -13.01 17.33
N SER A 130 -11.25 -12.46 16.14
CA SER A 130 -10.82 -12.98 14.84
C SER A 130 -10.93 -11.88 13.77
N PHE A 131 -10.36 -12.12 12.59
CA PHE A 131 -10.57 -11.31 11.39
C PHE A 131 -10.74 -12.19 10.15
N ALA A 132 -11.43 -11.68 9.13
CA ALA A 132 -11.59 -12.35 7.84
C ALA A 132 -10.70 -11.74 6.75
N VAL A 133 -10.23 -12.55 5.82
CA VAL A 133 -9.60 -12.09 4.56
C VAL A 133 -10.47 -12.50 3.38
N SER A 134 -10.79 -11.54 2.50
CA SER A 134 -11.73 -11.73 1.39
C SER A 134 -11.42 -10.82 0.19
N GLY A 135 -12.34 -10.80 -0.80
CA GLY A 135 -12.18 -10.04 -2.04
C GLY A 135 -11.40 -10.81 -3.10
N ALA A 136 -10.37 -10.20 -3.68
CA ALA A 136 -9.53 -10.75 -4.74
C ALA A 136 -8.52 -11.82 -4.25
N VAL A 137 -9.00 -12.82 -3.53
CA VAL A 137 -8.28 -14.04 -3.13
C VAL A 137 -9.04 -15.28 -3.58
N THR A 138 -8.35 -16.41 -3.81
CA THR A 138 -8.98 -17.68 -4.21
C THR A 138 -9.57 -18.43 -3.02
N THR A 139 -8.96 -18.25 -1.85
CA THR A 139 -9.36 -18.91 -0.60
C THR A 139 -9.67 -17.87 0.48
N PRO A 140 -10.86 -17.24 0.48
CA PRO A 140 -11.31 -16.41 1.60
C PRO A 140 -11.29 -17.23 2.90
N LEU A 141 -10.76 -16.65 3.98
CA LEU A 141 -10.53 -17.38 5.23
C LEU A 141 -10.61 -16.44 6.44
N SER A 142 -11.14 -16.96 7.55
CA SER A 142 -11.11 -16.29 8.85
C SER A 142 -9.99 -16.84 9.74
N PHE A 143 -9.30 -15.94 10.44
CA PHE A 143 -8.21 -16.25 11.35
C PHE A 143 -8.59 -15.85 12.77
N ASP A 144 -8.58 -16.81 13.68
CA ASP A 144 -8.43 -16.53 15.11
C ASP A 144 -6.93 -16.43 15.48
N LEU A 145 -6.64 -16.20 16.76
CA LEU A 145 -5.26 -16.11 17.25
C LEU A 145 -4.43 -17.36 16.95
N LYS A 146 -5.01 -18.55 17.11
CA LYS A 146 -4.31 -19.84 16.94
C LYS A 146 -4.01 -20.10 15.46
N ALA A 147 -4.95 -19.81 14.57
CA ALA A 147 -4.78 -19.92 13.13
C ALA A 147 -3.68 -18.98 12.63
N LEU A 148 -3.63 -17.74 13.12
CA LEU A 148 -2.59 -16.78 12.74
C LEU A 148 -1.20 -17.16 13.32
N GLN A 149 -1.14 -17.64 14.56
CA GLN A 149 0.09 -18.13 15.20
C GLN A 149 0.64 -19.44 14.59
N ALA A 150 -0.16 -20.20 13.85
CA ALA A 150 0.29 -21.38 13.12
C ALA A 150 1.06 -21.05 11.82
N MET A 151 1.08 -19.78 11.39
CA MET A 151 1.83 -19.31 10.23
C MET A 151 3.27 -18.94 10.62
N VAL A 152 4.16 -18.84 9.63
CA VAL A 152 5.56 -18.44 9.85
C VAL A 152 5.62 -16.99 10.37
N PRO A 153 6.18 -16.75 11.58
CA PRO A 153 6.23 -15.42 12.17
C PRO A 153 7.36 -14.57 11.60
N VAL A 154 7.14 -13.25 11.62
CA VAL A 154 8.12 -12.19 11.40
C VAL A 154 7.98 -11.15 12.51
N THR A 155 9.03 -10.35 12.72
CA THR A 155 9.02 -9.23 13.67
C THR A 155 9.24 -7.89 12.96
N GLN A 156 8.70 -6.82 13.54
CA GLN A 156 8.99 -5.44 13.13
C GLN A 156 9.09 -4.52 14.34
N THR A 157 10.10 -3.65 14.34
CA THR A 157 10.27 -2.62 15.38
C THR A 157 9.60 -1.31 14.91
N VAL A 158 8.72 -0.76 15.74
CA VAL A 158 8.01 0.50 15.50
C VAL A 158 8.08 1.36 16.75
N GLY A 159 8.92 2.40 16.70
CA GLY A 159 9.31 3.15 17.90
C GLY A 159 10.03 2.24 18.90
N ALA A 160 9.58 2.25 20.15
CA ALA A 160 10.11 1.37 21.20
C ALA A 160 9.47 -0.03 21.24
N ASN A 161 8.48 -0.33 20.39
CA ASN A 161 7.74 -1.60 20.41
C ASN A 161 8.23 -2.56 19.34
N VAL A 162 8.38 -3.83 19.70
CA VAL A 162 8.58 -4.94 18.75
C VAL A 162 7.25 -5.68 18.60
N TYR A 163 6.75 -5.74 17.37
CA TYR A 163 5.55 -6.49 17.02
C TYR A 163 5.93 -7.83 16.41
N THR A 164 5.24 -8.89 16.81
CA THR A 164 5.36 -10.23 16.20
C THR A 164 4.07 -10.60 15.50
N GLY A 165 4.16 -11.17 14.29
CA GLY A 165 3.00 -11.65 13.54
C GLY A 165 3.35 -12.13 12.14
N VAL A 166 2.43 -12.04 11.20
CA VAL A 166 2.58 -12.59 9.85
C VAL A 166 2.73 -11.47 8.83
N SER A 167 3.73 -11.57 7.95
CA SER A 167 3.90 -10.64 6.82
C SER A 167 2.60 -10.54 6.01
N LEU A 168 2.09 -9.32 5.80
CA LEU A 168 0.85 -9.11 5.06
C LEU A 168 0.97 -9.63 3.62
N TRP A 169 2.14 -9.45 3.00
CA TRP A 169 2.41 -9.99 1.67
C TRP A 169 2.32 -11.53 1.65
N THR A 170 2.96 -12.21 2.60
CA THR A 170 2.95 -13.66 2.70
C THR A 170 1.55 -14.20 3.00
N LEU A 171 0.81 -13.55 3.90
CA LEU A 171 -0.58 -13.87 4.22
C LEU A 171 -1.46 -13.84 2.97
N LEU A 172 -1.48 -12.73 2.24
CA LEU A 172 -2.35 -12.58 1.06
C LEU A 172 -1.95 -13.53 -0.08
N ASN A 173 -0.65 -13.79 -0.29
CA ASN A 173 -0.20 -14.76 -1.27
C ASN A 173 -0.58 -16.21 -0.89
N SER A 174 -0.55 -16.58 0.40
CA SER A 174 -0.94 -17.92 0.86
C SER A 174 -2.41 -18.26 0.60
N LEU A 175 -3.26 -17.24 0.48
CA LEU A 175 -4.69 -17.35 0.15
C LEU A 175 -4.98 -17.27 -1.37
N GLY A 176 -3.91 -17.17 -2.19
CA GLY A 176 -3.95 -17.09 -3.64
C GLY A 176 -4.54 -15.79 -4.17
N LEU A 177 -3.70 -14.79 -4.46
CA LEU A 177 -4.16 -13.53 -5.06
C LEU A 177 -4.82 -13.76 -6.43
N ARG A 178 -6.04 -13.27 -6.60
CA ARG A 178 -6.76 -13.24 -7.90
C ARG A 178 -6.26 -12.07 -8.73
N LEU A 179 -5.10 -12.28 -9.36
CA LEU A 179 -4.43 -11.27 -10.16
C LEU A 179 -5.26 -10.87 -11.41
N PRO A 180 -5.38 -9.57 -11.73
CA PRO A 180 -5.92 -9.14 -13.02
C PRO A 180 -4.98 -9.52 -14.17
N ALA A 181 -5.45 -9.39 -15.42
CA ALA A 181 -4.61 -9.57 -16.59
C ALA A 181 -3.59 -8.43 -16.75
N GLY A 182 -2.42 -8.73 -17.31
CA GLY A 182 -1.39 -7.75 -17.67
C GLY A 182 -0.04 -7.97 -17.00
N LYS A 183 0.89 -7.04 -17.24
CA LYS A 183 2.24 -7.04 -16.67
C LYS A 183 2.20 -6.58 -15.21
N ASN A 184 2.99 -7.21 -14.33
CA ASN A 184 3.08 -6.91 -12.90
C ASN A 184 1.69 -6.70 -12.24
N PRO A 185 0.73 -7.63 -12.41
CA PRO A 185 -0.69 -7.34 -12.16
C PRO A 185 -1.01 -6.97 -10.70
N SER A 186 -0.23 -7.48 -9.74
CA SER A 186 -0.29 -7.10 -8.32
C SER A 186 -0.10 -5.60 -8.09
N LEU A 187 0.65 -4.89 -8.93
CA LEU A 187 0.89 -3.45 -8.76
C LEU A 187 -0.37 -2.60 -8.99
N SER A 188 -1.39 -3.15 -9.63
CA SER A 188 -2.71 -2.52 -9.78
C SER A 188 -3.67 -2.84 -8.62
N MET A 189 -3.21 -3.53 -7.58
CA MET A 189 -4.04 -4.03 -6.48
C MET A 189 -3.71 -3.37 -5.13
N TYR A 190 -4.67 -3.42 -4.22
CA TYR A 190 -4.54 -2.93 -2.85
C TYR A 190 -5.35 -3.80 -1.88
N ALA A 191 -4.99 -3.74 -0.59
CA ALA A 191 -5.73 -4.35 0.50
C ALA A 191 -6.21 -3.26 1.47
N VAL A 192 -7.40 -3.44 2.05
CA VAL A 192 -7.97 -2.53 3.05
C VAL A 192 -8.20 -3.28 4.34
N ALA A 193 -7.52 -2.84 5.40
CA ALA A 193 -7.74 -3.31 6.76
C ALA A 193 -8.87 -2.51 7.42
N THR A 194 -9.82 -3.20 8.05
CA THR A 194 -10.93 -2.61 8.81
C THR A 194 -10.88 -3.07 10.27
N GLY A 195 -10.93 -2.11 11.20
CA GLY A 195 -11.03 -2.34 12.64
C GLY A 195 -12.48 -2.51 13.11
N SER A 196 -12.67 -3.04 14.33
CA SER A 196 -13.99 -3.27 14.93
C SER A 196 -14.81 -1.98 15.08
N ASP A 197 -14.15 -0.83 15.22
CA ASP A 197 -14.74 0.52 15.26
C ASP A 197 -15.13 1.06 13.87
N GLY A 198 -14.87 0.31 12.79
CA GLY A 198 -15.08 0.72 11.41
C GLY A 198 -13.96 1.58 10.83
N TYR A 199 -12.86 1.80 11.57
CA TYR A 199 -11.70 2.53 11.06
C TYR A 199 -11.02 1.74 9.94
N ARG A 200 -10.59 2.43 8.88
CA ARG A 200 -10.02 1.81 7.68
C ARG A 200 -8.68 2.42 7.27
N ALA A 201 -7.77 1.56 6.82
CA ALA A 201 -6.54 1.97 6.14
C ALA A 201 -6.21 1.02 4.98
N ALA A 202 -5.70 1.58 3.88
CA ALA A 202 -5.31 0.86 2.69
C ALA A 202 -3.78 0.75 2.56
N VAL A 203 -3.33 -0.41 2.07
CA VAL A 203 -1.94 -0.71 1.71
C VAL A 203 -1.93 -1.15 0.24
N SER A 204 -1.08 -0.55 -0.60
CA SER A 204 -0.96 -1.01 -1.99
C SER A 204 -0.16 -2.32 -2.02
N LEU A 205 -0.52 -3.29 -2.86
CA LEU A 205 0.26 -4.54 -2.89
C LEU A 205 1.69 -4.26 -3.35
N GLY A 206 1.90 -3.28 -4.24
CA GLY A 206 3.22 -2.83 -4.66
C GLY A 206 4.09 -2.17 -3.58
N GLU A 207 3.50 -1.66 -2.50
CA GLU A 207 4.24 -1.14 -1.34
C GLU A 207 4.87 -2.29 -0.52
N ILE A 208 4.21 -3.44 -0.45
CA ILE A 208 4.60 -4.58 0.39
C ILE A 208 5.23 -5.75 -0.39
N ASP A 209 5.12 -5.75 -1.72
CA ASP A 209 5.73 -6.76 -2.61
C ASP A 209 7.27 -6.74 -2.48
N PRO A 210 7.93 -7.87 -2.13
CA PRO A 210 9.38 -7.97 -2.00
C PRO A 210 10.18 -7.67 -3.28
N GLY A 211 9.53 -7.67 -4.46
CA GLY A 211 10.12 -7.23 -5.72
C GLY A 211 10.12 -5.71 -5.90
N PHE A 212 9.33 -4.97 -5.13
CA PHE A 212 9.08 -3.54 -5.32
C PHE A 212 9.32 -2.75 -4.03
N GLY A 213 8.27 -2.27 -3.35
CA GLY A 213 8.43 -1.43 -2.15
C GLY A 213 8.97 -2.18 -0.94
N ASN A 214 8.76 -3.51 -0.86
CA ASN A 214 9.22 -4.40 0.23
C ASN A 214 8.99 -3.84 1.65
N LYS A 215 7.96 -3.03 1.85
CA LYS A 215 7.60 -2.52 3.18
C LYS A 215 7.11 -3.70 4.01
N GLY A 216 7.76 -3.94 5.14
CA GLY A 216 7.47 -5.05 6.04
C GLY A 216 6.17 -4.92 6.83
N ALA A 217 5.06 -4.51 6.21
CA ALA A 217 3.76 -4.48 6.87
C ALA A 217 3.35 -5.90 7.29
N LEU A 218 2.82 -6.03 8.50
CA LEU A 218 2.41 -7.31 9.07
C LEU A 218 1.03 -7.24 9.72
N ILE A 219 0.41 -8.40 9.86
CA ILE A 219 -0.69 -8.62 10.79
C ILE A 219 -0.08 -9.16 12.09
N ALA A 220 0.12 -8.25 13.05
CA ALA A 220 0.66 -8.56 14.37
C ALA A 220 -0.40 -9.27 15.22
N TYR A 221 0.04 -10.22 16.06
CA TYR A 221 -0.75 -10.82 17.14
C TYR A 221 -0.12 -10.62 18.53
N ASP A 222 1.10 -10.08 18.57
CA ASP A 222 1.86 -9.83 19.78
C ASP A 222 2.60 -8.49 19.70
N MET A 223 2.77 -7.85 20.86
CA MET A 223 3.61 -6.68 21.07
C MET A 223 4.44 -6.91 22.33
N ASN A 224 5.77 -6.88 22.19
CA ASN A 224 6.74 -7.06 23.26
C ASN A 224 6.57 -8.37 24.09
N GLY A 225 6.02 -9.44 23.50
CA GLY A 225 5.80 -10.72 24.18
C GLY A 225 4.60 -10.78 25.14
N ALA A 226 3.73 -9.76 25.13
CA ALA A 226 2.58 -9.62 26.04
C ALA A 226 1.22 -9.77 25.33
N GLY A 227 1.18 -10.17 24.06
CA GLY A 227 -0.01 -10.08 23.22
C GLY A 227 -0.36 -8.63 22.86
N LEU A 228 -1.59 -8.41 22.40
CA LEU A 228 -2.08 -7.09 21.95
C LEU A 228 -3.08 -6.41 22.91
N GLY A 229 -3.60 -7.15 23.89
CA GLY A 229 -4.55 -6.65 24.88
C GLY A 229 -5.80 -6.01 24.26
N ALA A 230 -6.07 -4.74 24.58
CA ALA A 230 -7.20 -3.97 24.07
C ALA A 230 -7.16 -3.68 22.54
N ASN A 231 -6.12 -4.13 21.83
CA ASN A 231 -5.97 -3.99 20.38
C ASN A 231 -6.41 -5.24 19.59
N GLY A 232 -7.07 -6.21 20.23
CA GLY A 232 -7.65 -7.40 19.56
C GLY A 232 -6.67 -8.55 19.45
N VAL A 233 -7.10 -9.68 18.87
CA VAL A 233 -6.18 -10.80 18.56
C VAL A 233 -5.23 -10.48 17.40
N ALA A 234 -5.58 -9.48 16.59
CA ALA A 234 -4.84 -9.10 15.40
C ALA A 234 -4.90 -7.59 15.17
N ARG A 235 -3.78 -7.01 14.69
CA ARG A 235 -3.72 -5.63 14.18
C ARG A 235 -2.85 -5.53 12.94
N LEU A 236 -3.19 -4.64 12.02
CA LEU A 236 -2.23 -4.19 11.00
C LEU A 236 -1.14 -3.34 11.67
N VAL A 237 0.11 -3.57 11.27
CA VAL A 237 1.26 -2.73 11.61
C VAL A 237 1.97 -2.35 10.31
N VAL A 238 2.14 -1.05 10.09
CA VAL A 238 2.86 -0.49 8.94
C VAL A 238 4.14 0.20 9.45
N PRO A 239 5.34 -0.39 9.23
CA PRO A 239 6.58 0.18 9.73
C PRO A 239 7.06 1.37 8.90
N GLY A 240 7.86 2.23 9.53
CA GLY A 240 8.49 3.39 8.88
C GLY A 240 7.51 4.54 8.53
N GLU A 241 6.37 4.64 9.21
CA GLU A 241 5.43 5.76 9.07
C GLU A 241 5.75 6.89 10.06
N VAL A 242 5.52 8.15 9.66
CA VAL A 242 5.64 9.34 10.51
C VAL A 242 4.61 9.31 11.64
N LYS A 243 3.33 9.07 11.33
CA LYS A 243 2.27 8.75 12.29
C LYS A 243 1.73 7.36 12.01
N GLN A 244 1.40 6.60 13.05
CA GLN A 244 0.94 5.20 12.94
C GLN A 244 -0.54 5.05 12.52
N GLY A 245 -1.07 5.98 11.73
CA GLY A 245 -2.49 6.01 11.34
C GLY A 245 -2.93 4.86 10.44
N ARG A 246 -2.00 4.18 9.75
CA ARG A 246 -2.31 2.97 8.96
C ARG A 246 -2.25 1.67 9.76
N SER A 247 -1.82 1.71 11.02
CA SER A 247 -1.66 0.51 11.87
C SER A 247 -2.96 0.18 12.62
N VAL A 248 -3.96 -0.30 11.87
CA VAL A 248 -5.34 -0.59 12.33
C VAL A 248 -5.37 -1.65 13.44
N SER A 249 -5.83 -1.27 14.64
CA SER A 249 -6.09 -2.17 15.77
C SER A 249 -7.49 -2.82 15.70
N ASN A 250 -7.70 -3.85 16.52
CA ASN A 250 -8.95 -4.61 16.61
C ASN A 250 -9.44 -5.06 15.23
N LEU A 251 -8.52 -5.63 14.43
CA LEU A 251 -8.78 -5.99 13.05
C LEU A 251 -9.95 -6.98 12.98
N VAL A 252 -10.91 -6.73 12.09
CA VAL A 252 -12.05 -7.63 11.80
C VAL A 252 -12.09 -8.06 10.33
N ALA A 253 -11.51 -7.28 9.42
CA ALA A 253 -11.44 -7.65 8.00
C ALA A 253 -10.18 -7.12 7.29
N ILE A 254 -9.73 -7.88 6.29
CA ILE A 254 -8.85 -7.44 5.21
C ILE A 254 -9.54 -7.77 3.88
N GLU A 255 -9.96 -6.76 3.14
CA GLU A 255 -10.54 -6.94 1.81
C GLU A 255 -9.49 -6.58 0.74
N VAL A 256 -9.25 -7.48 -0.22
CA VAL A 256 -8.28 -7.29 -1.31
C VAL A 256 -9.01 -6.91 -2.60
N PHE A 257 -8.49 -5.95 -3.35
CA PHE A 257 -9.10 -5.45 -4.59
C PHE A 257 -8.07 -5.27 -5.70
N ALA A 258 -8.50 -5.48 -6.95
CA ALA A 258 -7.87 -4.83 -8.09
C ALA A 258 -8.49 -3.43 -8.26
N ALA A 259 -7.69 -2.44 -8.63
CA ALA A 259 -8.22 -1.12 -8.98
C ALA A 259 -8.89 -1.15 -10.36
N ASP A 260 -9.86 -0.25 -10.57
CA ASP A 260 -10.58 -0.11 -11.84
C ASP A 260 -11.42 -1.35 -12.28
N THR A 261 -11.68 -2.33 -11.39
CA THR A 261 -12.76 -3.32 -11.61
C THR A 261 -14.12 -2.70 -11.31
N PRO A 262 -15.17 -2.96 -12.13
CA PRO A 262 -16.55 -2.53 -11.86
C PRO A 262 -17.11 -3.07 -10.53
#